data_AF-A0A1D7YHW7-F1
#
_entry.id   AF-A0A1D7YHW7-F1
#
_cell.length_a   1.000
_cell.length_b   1.000
_cell.length_c   1.000
_cell.angle_alpha   90.00
_cell.angle_beta   90.00
_cell.angle_gamma   90.00
#
_symmetry.space_group_name_H-M   'P 1'
#
loop_
_entity.id
_entity.type
_entity.pdbx_description
1 polymer ?
#
loop_
_entity_poly.entity_id
_entity_poly.type
_entity_poly.pdbx_seq_one_letter_code
_entity_poly.pdbx_strand_id
1 'polypeptide(L)'
;MTTNTTATAADFTSAIADTEGARTRLDFARSAPKVFRALIGFDAAARTGLDPALVELIQIRASHLNHCAYCLHMHTNDARKAGESEDRLHMVAVWREARHFFTPKEQAALALTEALTLVADAGVPDTVYAEAAARFEEEELAHVIALICTINTWNRVALSTGKVAGTDERNG
;
A
#
# COMPACT_ATOMS: atom_id res chain seq x y z
N MET A 1 -12.34 42.15 19.49
CA MET A 1 -11.98 42.32 18.06
C MET A 1 -11.21 41.08 17.64
N THR A 2 -11.88 40.10 17.04
CA THR A 2 -11.24 38.92 16.44
C THR A 2 -11.11 39.16 14.95
N THR A 3 -9.89 39.42 14.47
CA THR A 3 -9.61 39.53 13.03
C THR A 3 -9.51 38.12 12.45
N ASN A 4 -10.59 37.65 11.81
CA ASN A 4 -10.51 36.52 10.90
C ASN A 4 -9.80 36.99 9.63
N THR A 5 -8.54 36.60 9.46
CA THR A 5 -7.84 36.74 8.19
C THR A 5 -8.33 35.64 7.26
N THR A 6 -9.19 36.01 6.32
CA THR A 6 -9.63 35.13 5.22
C THR A 6 -8.44 34.90 4.30
N ALA A 7 -7.78 33.75 4.41
CA ALA A 7 -6.77 33.34 3.43
C ALA A 7 -7.43 33.22 2.06
N THR A 8 -6.81 33.80 1.03
CA THR A 8 -7.40 33.90 -0.30
C THR A 8 -7.18 32.60 -1.09
N ALA A 9 -8.01 32.34 -2.11
CA ALA A 9 -7.81 31.18 -2.99
C ALA A 9 -6.42 31.17 -3.68
N ALA A 10 -5.82 32.35 -3.87
CA ALA A 10 -4.45 32.49 -4.38
C ALA A 10 -3.38 32.02 -3.37
N ASP A 11 -3.57 32.25 -2.07
CA ASP A 11 -2.69 31.75 -1.01
C ASP A 11 -2.73 30.21 -0.93
N PHE A 12 -3.91 29.61 -1.12
CA PHE A 12 -4.05 28.16 -1.20
C PHE A 12 -3.40 27.59 -2.46
N THR A 13 -3.55 28.26 -3.60
CA THR A 13 -2.97 27.80 -4.87
C THR A 13 -1.45 27.87 -4.84
N SER A 14 -0.86 28.92 -4.24
CA SER A 14 0.59 29.04 -4.03
C SER A 14 1.13 27.98 -3.08
N ALA A 15 0.43 27.70 -1.98
CA ALA A 15 0.83 26.65 -1.05
C ALA A 15 0.73 25.24 -1.69
N ILE A 16 -0.28 25.00 -2.52
CA ILE A 16 -0.43 23.75 -3.28
C ILE A 16 0.68 23.62 -4.34
N ALA A 17 1.01 24.70 -5.07
CA ALA A 17 2.08 24.72 -6.08
C ALA A 17 3.48 24.52 -5.46
N ASP A 18 3.75 25.14 -4.30
CA ASP A 18 4.98 24.91 -3.54
C ASP A 18 5.09 23.47 -3.01
N THR A 19 3.95 22.78 -2.84
CA THR A 19 3.88 21.37 -2.46
C THR A 19 4.08 20.43 -3.67
N GLU A 20 3.60 20.81 -4.85
CA GLU A 20 3.77 20.08 -6.12
C GLU A 20 5.23 20.08 -6.62
N GLY A 21 6.02 21.08 -6.25
CA GLY A 21 7.44 21.21 -6.59
C GLY A 21 8.42 20.43 -5.68
N ALA A 22 7.96 19.52 -4.83
CA ALA A 22 8.84 18.73 -3.96
C ALA A 22 9.59 17.66 -4.77
N ARG A 23 10.76 18.04 -5.30
CA ARG A 23 11.74 17.11 -5.90
C ARG A 23 11.87 15.86 -5.04
N THR A 24 11.91 14.69 -5.70
CA THR A 24 12.42 13.43 -5.14
C THR A 24 13.59 13.73 -4.21
N ARG A 25 13.40 13.48 -2.90
CA ARG A 25 14.36 13.83 -1.84
C ARG A 25 15.64 13.02 -1.94
N LEU A 26 15.50 11.77 -2.37
CA LEU A 26 16.60 10.83 -2.55
C LEU A 26 16.28 9.86 -3.67
N ASP A 27 17.21 9.69 -4.60
CA ASP A 27 17.17 8.59 -5.54
C ASP A 27 17.68 7.32 -4.84
N PHE A 28 16.77 6.58 -4.20
CA PHE A 28 17.09 5.41 -3.38
C PHE A 28 17.77 4.29 -4.19
N ALA A 29 17.28 4.04 -5.41
CA ALA A 29 17.81 2.98 -6.27
C ALA A 29 19.26 3.26 -6.68
N ARG A 30 19.57 4.50 -7.05
CA ARG A 30 20.94 4.92 -7.40
C ARG A 30 21.84 5.02 -6.17
N SER A 31 21.32 5.50 -5.05
CA SER A 31 22.12 5.75 -3.84
C SER A 31 22.44 4.47 -3.06
N ALA A 32 21.55 3.48 -3.08
CA ALA A 32 21.70 2.22 -2.36
C ALA A 32 21.34 1.00 -3.25
N PRO A 33 22.06 0.77 -4.36
CA PRO A 33 21.63 -0.19 -5.40
C PRO A 33 21.56 -1.64 -4.91
N LYS A 34 22.44 -2.05 -3.99
CA LYS A 34 22.39 -3.40 -3.38
C LYS A 34 21.16 -3.58 -2.50
N VAL A 35 20.81 -2.54 -1.72
CA VAL A 35 19.63 -2.56 -0.85
C VAL A 35 18.36 -2.58 -1.70
N PHE A 36 18.29 -1.72 -2.72
CA PHE A 36 17.17 -1.69 -3.65
C PHE A 36 16.96 -3.03 -4.35
N ARG A 37 18.04 -3.68 -4.81
CA ARG A 37 17.97 -5.03 -5.39
C ARG A 37 17.48 -6.08 -4.39
N ALA A 38 17.90 -6.00 -3.12
CA ALA A 38 17.40 -6.89 -2.08
C ALA A 38 15.91 -6.71 -1.84
N LEU A 39 15.40 -5.47 -1.85
CA LEU A 39 13.96 -5.20 -1.74
C LEU A 39 13.17 -5.77 -2.92
N ILE A 40 13.69 -5.64 -4.15
CA ILE A 40 13.07 -6.27 -5.33
C ILE A 40 13.06 -7.80 -5.18
N GLY A 41 14.16 -8.39 -4.73
CA GLY A 41 14.23 -9.84 -4.50
C GLY A 41 13.27 -10.33 -3.42
N PHE A 42 13.13 -9.56 -2.33
CA PHE A 42 12.17 -9.86 -1.27
C PHE A 42 10.72 -9.78 -1.77
N ASP A 43 10.39 -8.75 -2.56
CA ASP A 43 9.08 -8.61 -3.21
C ASP A 43 8.77 -9.76 -4.17
N ALA A 44 9.71 -10.11 -5.04
CA ALA A 44 9.54 -11.23 -5.95
C ALA A 44 9.33 -12.56 -5.21
N ALA A 45 10.10 -12.81 -4.14
CA ALA A 45 9.94 -14.00 -3.32
C ALA A 45 8.57 -14.03 -2.63
N ALA A 46 8.16 -12.92 -2.01
CA ALA A 46 6.90 -12.80 -1.28
C ALA A 46 5.65 -13.02 -2.15
N ARG A 47 5.72 -12.73 -3.45
CA ARG A 47 4.60 -12.94 -4.40
C ARG A 47 4.43 -14.38 -4.87
N THR A 48 5.41 -15.25 -4.62
CA THR A 48 5.44 -16.60 -5.21
C THR A 48 4.20 -17.38 -4.81
N GLY A 49 3.51 -18.01 -5.78
CA GLY A 49 2.35 -18.85 -5.51
C GLY A 49 1.07 -18.13 -5.04
N LEU A 50 1.09 -16.80 -4.89
CA LEU A 50 -0.10 -16.02 -4.55
C LEU A 50 -0.90 -15.64 -5.80
N ASP A 51 -2.22 -15.56 -5.64
CA ASP A 51 -3.11 -15.00 -6.66
C ASP A 51 -2.75 -13.53 -6.94
N PRO A 52 -2.53 -13.12 -8.21
CA PRO A 52 -2.15 -11.75 -8.55
C PRO A 52 -3.14 -10.68 -8.09
N ALA A 53 -4.45 -10.95 -8.10
CA ALA A 53 -5.45 -10.01 -7.62
C ALA A 53 -5.37 -9.85 -6.10
N LEU A 54 -5.22 -10.96 -5.35
CA LEU A 54 -5.01 -10.91 -3.90
C LEU A 54 -3.74 -10.13 -3.53
N VAL A 55 -2.66 -10.33 -4.28
CA VAL A 55 -1.40 -9.59 -4.10
C VAL A 55 -1.64 -8.09 -4.19
N GLU A 56 -2.34 -7.62 -5.21
CA GLU A 56 -2.58 -6.18 -5.37
C GLU A 56 -3.58 -5.62 -4.36
N LEU A 57 -4.59 -6.39 -3.91
CA LEU A 57 -5.49 -5.97 -2.81
C LEU A 57 -4.72 -5.72 -1.50
N ILE A 58 -3.81 -6.61 -1.14
CA ILE A 58 -2.95 -6.46 0.04
C ILE A 58 -2.12 -5.17 -0.09
N GLN A 59 -1.51 -4.97 -1.26
CA GLN A 59 -0.63 -3.82 -1.47
C GLN A 59 -1.39 -2.49 -1.46
N ILE A 60 -2.59 -2.46 -2.07
CA ILE A 60 -3.48 -1.30 -2.04
C ILE A 60 -3.92 -1.00 -0.61
N ARG A 61 -4.35 -2.01 0.16
CA ARG A 61 -4.85 -1.78 1.52
C ARG A 61 -3.76 -1.26 2.45
N ALA A 62 -2.56 -1.84 2.41
CA ALA A 62 -1.43 -1.32 3.18
C ALA A 62 -1.06 0.12 2.77
N SER A 63 -1.10 0.42 1.46
CA SER A 63 -0.78 1.75 0.94
C SER A 63 -1.82 2.81 1.36
N HIS A 64 -3.10 2.44 1.47
CA HIS A 64 -4.13 3.31 2.06
C HIS A 64 -3.79 3.71 3.49
N LEU A 65 -3.45 2.73 4.33
CA LEU A 65 -3.17 2.94 5.75
C LEU A 65 -1.87 3.71 6.00
N ASN A 66 -0.85 3.49 5.16
CA ASN A 66 0.40 4.24 5.21
C ASN A 66 0.31 5.61 4.49
N HIS A 67 -0.82 5.95 3.86
CA HIS A 67 -1.01 7.18 3.09
C HIS A 67 0.01 7.37 1.94
N CYS A 68 0.43 6.27 1.30
CA CYS A 68 1.43 6.31 0.24
C CYS A 68 0.78 6.44 -1.14
N ALA A 69 0.57 7.68 -1.61
CA ALA A 69 -0.06 7.96 -2.90
C ALA A 69 0.69 7.34 -4.11
N TYR A 70 2.02 7.30 -4.06
CA TYR A 70 2.85 6.66 -5.10
C TYR A 70 2.51 5.17 -5.23
N CYS A 71 2.60 4.42 -4.12
CA CYS A 71 2.30 3.00 -4.11
C CYS A 71 0.84 2.72 -4.42
N LEU A 72 -0.09 3.54 -3.90
CA LEU A 72 -1.51 3.40 -4.20
C LEU A 72 -1.79 3.52 -5.70
N HIS A 73 -1.32 4.59 -6.36
CA HIS A 73 -1.50 4.77 -7.80
C HIS A 73 -0.92 3.58 -8.59
N MET A 74 0.29 3.17 -8.22
CA MET A 74 1.02 2.07 -8.84
C MET A 74 0.26 0.74 -8.75
N HIS A 75 -0.16 0.35 -7.55
CA HIS A 75 -0.84 -0.93 -7.31
C HIS A 75 -2.28 -0.95 -7.80
N THR A 76 -2.98 0.17 -7.82
CA THR A 76 -4.31 0.23 -8.47
C THR A 76 -4.19 0.00 -9.98
N ASN A 77 -3.12 0.47 -10.63
CA ASN A 77 -2.89 0.17 -12.04
C ASN A 77 -2.48 -1.29 -12.28
N ASP A 78 -1.66 -1.87 -11.40
CA ASP A 78 -1.27 -3.27 -11.51
C ASP A 78 -2.44 -4.22 -11.20
N ALA A 79 -3.32 -3.85 -10.25
CA ALA A 79 -4.58 -4.56 -9.97
C ALA A 79 -5.49 -4.64 -11.19
N ARG A 80 -5.65 -3.53 -11.94
CA ARG A 80 -6.42 -3.53 -13.21
C ARG A 80 -5.85 -4.52 -14.22
N LYS A 81 -4.52 -4.59 -14.34
CA LYS A 81 -3.84 -5.55 -15.22
C LYS A 81 -4.05 -7.00 -14.74
N ALA A 82 -4.17 -7.20 -13.43
CA ALA A 82 -4.50 -8.49 -12.81
C ALA A 82 -5.99 -8.87 -12.89
N GLY A 83 -6.84 -8.03 -13.48
CA GLY A 83 -8.26 -8.32 -13.71
C GLY A 83 -9.21 -7.85 -12.61
N GLU A 84 -8.74 -7.00 -11.68
CA GLU A 84 -9.63 -6.41 -10.66
C GLU A 84 -10.69 -5.47 -11.26
N SER A 85 -11.84 -5.39 -10.60
CA SER A 85 -12.94 -4.50 -10.99
C SER A 85 -12.84 -3.14 -10.31
N GLU A 86 -13.32 -2.09 -10.98
CA GLU A 86 -13.37 -0.75 -10.37
C GLU A 86 -14.24 -0.73 -9.11
N ASP A 87 -15.32 -1.51 -9.05
CA ASP A 87 -16.14 -1.62 -7.84
C ASP A 87 -15.31 -2.12 -6.66
N ARG A 88 -14.54 -3.21 -6.84
CA ARG A 88 -13.68 -3.75 -5.78
C ARG A 88 -12.55 -2.79 -5.41
N LEU A 89 -11.94 -2.14 -6.40
CA LEU A 89 -10.90 -1.12 -6.18
C LEU A 89 -11.41 0.07 -5.36
N HIS A 90 -12.63 0.53 -5.59
CA HIS A 90 -13.25 1.58 -4.78
C HIS A 90 -13.63 1.09 -3.38
N MET A 91 -14.04 -0.18 -3.25
CA MET A 91 -14.52 -0.72 -1.97
C MET A 91 -13.41 -1.18 -1.03
N VAL A 92 -12.20 -1.49 -1.50
CA VAL A 92 -11.13 -2.06 -0.67
C VAL A 92 -10.73 -1.17 0.51
N ALA A 93 -10.82 0.16 0.37
CA ALA A 93 -10.54 1.09 1.46
C ALA A 93 -11.51 0.96 2.64
N VAL A 94 -12.72 0.44 2.37
CA VAL A 94 -13.85 0.30 3.29
C VAL A 94 -14.38 -1.14 3.34
N TRP A 95 -13.52 -2.12 3.04
CA TRP A 95 -13.90 -3.53 2.83
C TRP A 95 -14.69 -4.15 3.99
N ARG A 96 -14.50 -3.67 5.22
CA ARG A 96 -15.21 -4.16 6.42
C ARG A 96 -16.73 -3.94 6.36
N GLU A 97 -17.17 -2.89 5.67
CA GLU A 97 -18.58 -2.60 5.38
C GLU A 97 -19.02 -3.16 4.02
N ALA A 98 -18.05 -3.37 3.10
CA ALA A 98 -18.27 -3.88 1.75
C ALA A 98 -17.92 -5.38 1.61
N ARG A 99 -18.05 -6.18 2.67
CA ARG A 99 -17.54 -7.57 2.74
C ARG A 99 -18.01 -8.47 1.60
N HIS A 100 -19.22 -8.27 1.11
CA HIS A 100 -19.80 -9.07 0.04
C HIS A 100 -19.07 -8.95 -1.31
N PHE A 101 -18.23 -7.92 -1.48
CA PHE A 101 -17.34 -7.81 -2.64
C PHE A 101 -16.12 -8.73 -2.54
N PHE A 102 -15.75 -9.22 -1.34
CA PHE A 102 -14.51 -9.92 -1.08
C PHE A 102 -14.77 -11.34 -0.54
N THR A 103 -14.00 -12.31 -1.01
CA THR A 103 -14.10 -13.69 -0.52
C THR A 103 -13.67 -13.78 0.95
N PRO A 104 -14.07 -14.82 1.70
CA PRO A 104 -13.59 -15.01 3.07
C PRO A 104 -12.06 -15.06 3.20
N LYS A 105 -11.37 -15.60 2.18
CA LYS A 105 -9.90 -15.66 2.12
C LYS A 105 -9.30 -14.26 1.95
N GLU A 106 -9.86 -13.45 1.06
CA GLU A 106 -9.47 -12.04 0.87
C GLU A 106 -9.74 -11.20 2.12
N GLN A 107 -10.91 -11.37 2.75
CA GLN A 107 -11.24 -10.67 4.01
C GLN A 107 -10.23 -10.97 5.11
N ALA A 108 -9.81 -12.23 5.27
CA ALA A 108 -8.81 -12.62 6.24
C ALA A 108 -7.43 -12.00 5.92
N ALA A 109 -7.03 -11.97 4.64
CA ALA A 109 -5.80 -11.30 4.21
C ALA A 109 -5.84 -9.78 4.45
N LEU A 110 -6.98 -9.12 4.17
CA LEU A 110 -7.17 -7.69 4.41
C LEU A 110 -7.13 -7.37 5.91
N ALA A 111 -7.74 -8.20 6.75
CA ALA A 111 -7.68 -8.06 8.21
C ALA A 111 -6.24 -8.21 8.74
N LEU A 112 -5.51 -9.22 8.27
CA LEU A 112 -4.11 -9.43 8.62
C LEU A 112 -3.22 -8.28 8.12
N THR A 113 -3.49 -7.77 6.91
CA THR A 113 -2.81 -6.60 6.34
C THR A 113 -2.97 -5.37 7.22
N GLU A 114 -4.18 -5.11 7.71
CA GLU A 114 -4.43 -4.00 8.64
C GLU A 114 -3.64 -4.16 9.95
N ALA A 115 -3.72 -5.35 10.58
CA ALA A 115 -3.05 -5.62 11.84
C ALA A 115 -1.52 -5.48 11.76
N LEU A 116 -0.91 -6.04 10.71
CA LEU A 116 0.54 -5.94 10.49
C LEU A 116 1.00 -4.54 10.07
N THR A 117 0.17 -3.79 9.33
CA THR A 117 0.49 -2.42 8.95
C THR A 117 0.43 -1.47 10.14
N LEU A 118 -0.57 -1.64 11.01
CA LEU A 118 -0.79 -0.86 12.24
C LEU A 118 -0.22 -1.58 13.48
N VAL A 119 0.83 -2.38 13.31
CA VAL A 119 1.38 -3.25 14.37
C VAL A 119 1.79 -2.48 15.64
N ALA A 120 2.12 -1.19 15.51
CA ALA A 120 2.48 -0.35 16.65
C ALA A 120 1.28 -0.04 17.57
N ASP A 121 0.05 -0.11 17.07
CA ASP A 121 -1.14 0.27 17.81
C ASP A 121 -1.60 -0.84 18.77
N ALA A 122 -1.65 -2.09 18.27
CA ALA A 122 -2.19 -3.23 19.03
C ALA A 122 -1.46 -4.56 18.76
N GLY A 123 -0.35 -4.55 18.03
CA GLY A 123 0.31 -5.78 17.56
C GLY A 123 -0.54 -6.54 16.54
N VAL A 124 -0.41 -7.86 16.53
CA VAL A 124 -1.25 -8.76 15.71
C VAL A 124 -2.12 -9.58 16.65
N PRO A 125 -3.43 -9.26 16.78
CA PRO A 125 -4.32 -10.02 17.66
C PRO A 125 -4.40 -11.50 17.23
N ASP A 126 -4.35 -12.41 18.21
CA ASP A 126 -4.40 -13.86 17.96
C ASP A 126 -5.62 -14.28 17.13
N THR A 127 -6.76 -13.61 17.32
CA THR A 127 -7.99 -13.88 16.57
C THR A 127 -7.85 -13.55 15.08
N VAL A 128 -7.18 -12.44 14.74
CA VAL A 128 -6.91 -12.06 13.34
C VAL A 128 -5.95 -13.05 12.70
N TYR A 129 -4.90 -13.45 13.43
CA TYR A 129 -3.95 -14.45 12.95
C TYR A 129 -4.62 -15.81 12.74
N ALA A 130 -5.40 -16.29 13.72
CA ALA A 130 -6.10 -17.56 13.64
C ALA A 130 -7.13 -17.58 12.49
N GLU A 131 -7.82 -16.47 12.24
CA GLU A 131 -8.73 -16.36 11.09
C GLU A 131 -7.97 -16.46 9.76
N ALA A 132 -6.81 -15.81 9.62
CA ALA A 132 -5.96 -15.97 8.43
C ALA A 132 -5.43 -17.40 8.30
N ALA A 133 -4.87 -17.98 9.36
CA ALA A 133 -4.35 -19.35 9.35
C ALA A 133 -5.41 -20.41 8.99
N ALA A 134 -6.70 -20.13 9.23
CA ALA A 134 -7.79 -21.01 8.82
C ALA A 134 -8.14 -20.93 7.31
N ARG A 135 -7.58 -19.98 6.55
CA ARG A 135 -7.91 -19.73 5.13
C ARG A 135 -6.75 -19.94 4.16
N PHE A 136 -5.55 -20.13 4.69
CA PHE A 136 -4.30 -20.25 3.94
C PHE A 136 -3.56 -21.49 4.39
N GLU A 137 -2.93 -22.20 3.46
CA GLU A 137 -1.90 -23.18 3.79
C GLU A 137 -0.68 -22.46 4.40
N GLU A 138 0.13 -23.16 5.20
CA GLU A 138 1.21 -22.56 5.97
C GLU A 138 2.21 -21.76 5.10
N GLU A 139 2.63 -22.33 3.96
CA GLU A 139 3.53 -21.66 3.01
C GLU A 139 2.88 -20.42 2.38
N GLU A 140 1.61 -20.52 2.00
CA GLU A 140 0.86 -19.41 1.41
C GLU A 140 0.68 -18.26 2.42
N LEU A 141 0.39 -18.59 3.68
CA LEU A 141 0.29 -17.60 4.77
C LEU A 141 1.63 -16.91 5.02
N ALA A 142 2.74 -17.65 5.00
CA ALA A 142 4.08 -17.08 5.13
C ALA A 142 4.36 -16.06 4.02
N HIS A 143 3.92 -16.36 2.79
CA HIS A 143 4.05 -15.45 1.65
C HIS A 143 3.14 -14.22 1.78
N VAL A 144 1.90 -14.37 2.26
CA VAL A 144 1.02 -13.24 2.59
C VAL A 144 1.67 -12.31 3.63
N ILE A 145 2.23 -12.86 4.71
CA ILE A 145 2.92 -12.07 5.74
C ILE A 145 4.14 -11.36 5.14
N ALA A 146 4.96 -12.07 4.36
CA ALA A 146 6.12 -11.49 3.68
C ALA A 146 5.72 -10.35 2.73
N LEU A 147 4.61 -10.50 1.99
CA LEU A 147 4.09 -9.48 1.09
C LEU A 147 3.66 -8.23 1.87
N ILE A 148 2.95 -8.40 2.98
CA ILE A 148 2.53 -7.29 3.86
C ILE A 148 3.75 -6.53 4.39
N CYS A 149 4.79 -7.23 4.85
CA CYS A 149 6.06 -6.63 5.26
C CYS A 149 6.75 -5.88 4.12
N THR A 150 6.71 -6.46 2.92
CA THR A 150 7.32 -5.88 1.72
C THR A 150 6.65 -4.57 1.33
N ILE A 151 5.33 -4.52 1.21
CA ILE A 151 4.63 -3.28 0.85
C ILE A 151 4.80 -2.20 1.93
N ASN A 152 4.82 -2.59 3.21
CA ASN A 152 5.11 -1.67 4.30
C ASN A 152 6.52 -1.07 4.17
N THR A 153 7.49 -1.84 3.68
CA THR A 153 8.84 -1.35 3.38
C THR A 153 8.83 -0.41 2.18
N TRP A 154 8.15 -0.76 1.09
CA TRP A 154 8.03 0.10 -0.09
C TRP A 154 7.33 1.43 0.21
N ASN A 155 6.26 1.41 0.99
CA ASN A 155 5.57 2.64 1.41
C ASN A 155 6.53 3.57 2.17
N ARG A 156 7.33 3.04 3.11
CA ARG A 156 8.33 3.81 3.87
C ARG A 156 9.43 4.37 2.98
N VAL A 157 9.91 3.59 2.01
CA VAL A 157 10.89 4.05 1.03
C VAL A 157 10.30 5.18 0.18
N ALA A 158 9.12 4.98 -0.42
CA ALA A 158 8.47 5.97 -1.27
C ALA A 158 8.18 7.30 -0.54
N LEU A 159 7.63 7.24 0.68
CA LEU A 159 7.33 8.41 1.50
C LEU A 159 8.60 9.16 1.93
N SER A 160 9.60 8.45 2.46
CA SER A 160 10.84 9.08 2.94
C SER A 160 11.65 9.73 1.81
N THR A 161 11.61 9.14 0.61
CA THR A 161 12.31 9.62 -0.59
C THR A 161 11.50 10.60 -1.43
N GLY A 162 10.25 10.89 -1.08
CA GLY A 162 9.41 11.86 -1.78
C GLY A 162 9.03 11.42 -3.20
N LYS A 163 8.69 10.14 -3.39
CA LYS A 163 8.16 9.63 -4.67
C LYS A 163 6.77 10.21 -4.97
N VAL A 164 6.51 10.54 -6.24
CA VAL A 164 5.30 11.25 -6.69
C VAL A 164 4.39 10.31 -7.48
N ALA A 165 3.12 10.19 -7.10
CA ALA A 165 2.15 9.37 -7.83
C ALA A 165 2.10 9.72 -9.33
N GLY A 166 1.89 8.73 -10.19
CA GLY A 166 1.93 8.92 -11.65
C GLY A 166 3.33 8.92 -12.28
N THR A 167 4.41 8.93 -11.48
CA THR A 167 5.81 8.88 -11.98
C THR A 167 6.45 7.50 -11.89
N ASP A 168 5.65 6.43 -11.94
CA ASP A 168 6.16 5.06 -11.94
C ASP A 168 6.86 4.73 -13.27
N GLU A 169 8.18 4.53 -13.21
CA GLU A 169 9.04 4.27 -14.37
C GLU A 169 9.21 2.77 -14.70
N ARG A 170 8.55 1.86 -13.97
CA ARG A 170 8.69 0.40 -14.21
C ARG A 170 8.17 -0.06 -15.57
N ASN A 171 7.39 0.78 -16.26
CA ASN A 171 6.82 0.49 -17.57
C ASN A 171 7.41 1.35 -18.71
N GLY A 172 8.59 1.94 -18.49
CA GLY A 172 9.35 2.72 -19.49
C GLY A 172 10.53 1.95 -20.08
#